data_AF-U7NK63-F1
#
_entry.id   AF-U7NK63-F1
#
_cell.length_a   1.000
_cell.length_b   1.000
_cell.length_c   1.000
_cell.angle_alpha   90.00
_cell.angle_beta   90.00
_cell.angle_gamma   90.00
#
_symmetry.space_group_name_H-M   'P 1'
#
loop_
_entity.id
_entity.type
_entity.pdbx_description
1 polymer ?
#
loop_
_entity_poly.entity_id
_entity_poly.type
_entity_poly.pdbx_seq_one_letter_code
_entity_poly.pdbx_strand_id
1 'polypeptide(L)' 'MNIVVFAFLCVMWVSVSLLCISYFNDAVDGWEEWESCPAWFRVFIVLISPIGFIRWWVR' A
#
# COMPACT_ATOMS: atom_id res chain seq x y z
N MET A 1 23.52 -7.77 -4.16
CA MET A 1 22.67 -6.56 -4.20
C MET A 1 23.08 -5.67 -3.04
N ASN A 2 23.50 -4.42 -3.28
CA ASN A 2 23.96 -3.53 -2.21
C ASN A 2 22.83 -3.26 -1.19
N ILE A 3 23.12 -3.33 0.10
CA ILE A 3 22.16 -3.06 1.20
C ILE A 3 21.44 -1.72 1.01
N VAL A 4 22.16 -0.71 0.53
CA VAL A 4 21.61 0.62 0.24
C VAL A 4 20.51 0.56 -0.82
N VAL A 5 20.72 -0.21 -1.90
CA VAL A 5 19.73 -0.37 -2.98
C VAL A 5 18.50 -1.11 -2.48
N PHE A 6 18.70 -2.15 -1.66
CA PHE A 6 17.57 -2.89 -1.08
C PHE A 6 16.73 -2.00 -0.16
N ALA A 7 17.35 -1.25 0.74
CA ALA A 7 16.64 -0.31 1.62
C ALA A 7 15.87 0.74 0.82
N PHE A 8 16.48 1.30 -0.23
CA PHE A 8 15.80 2.25 -1.12
C PHE A 8 14.56 1.65 -1.79
N LEU A 9 14.67 0.42 -2.31
CA LEU A 9 13.54 -0.28 -2.93
C LEU A 9 12.41 -0.54 -1.92
N CYS A 10 12.73 -0.91 -0.68
CA CYS A 10 11.73 -1.07 0.38
C CYS A 10 11.01 0.24 0.70
N VAL A 11 11.75 1.35 0.83
CA VAL A 11 11.15 2.67 1.11
C VAL A 11 10.25 3.11 -0.04
N MET A 12 10.70 2.93 -1.29
CA MET A 12 9.90 3.24 -2.47
C MET A 12 8.63 2.38 -2.51
N TRP A 13 8.74 1.08 -2.23
CA TRP A 13 7.58 0.18 -2.18
C TRP A 13 6.56 0.65 -1.15
N VAL A 14 6.98 0.87 0.10
CA VAL A 14 6.08 1.32 1.18
C VAL A 14 5.43 2.66 0.84
N SER A 15 6.19 3.60 0.28
CA SER A 15 5.67 4.92 -0.12
C SER A 15 4.58 4.80 -1.19
N VAL A 16 4.82 3.98 -2.23
CA VAL A 16 3.84 3.71 -3.28
C VAL A 16 2.61 3.00 -2.72
N SER A 17 2.80 1.99 -1.86
CA SER A 17 1.70 1.27 -1.22
C SER A 17 0.79 2.19 -0.42
N LEU A 18 1.36 3.13 0.35
CA LEU A 18 0.60 4.10 1.14
C LEU A 18 -0.16 5.09 0.26
N LEU A 19 0.42 5.54 -0.85
CA LEU A 19 -0.28 6.38 -1.83
C LEU A 19 -1.47 5.64 -2.45
N CYS A 20 -1.29 4.37 -2.82
CA CYS A 20 -2.37 3.53 -3.35
C CYS A 20 -3.51 3.33 -2.33
N ILE A 21 -3.16 3.08 -1.06
CA ILE A 21 -4.14 2.91 0.03
C ILE A 21 -4.87 4.23 0.30
N SER A 22 -4.16 5.36 0.34
CA SER A 22 -4.78 6.69 0.49
C SER A 22 -5.82 6.94 -0.59
N TYR A 23 -5.46 6.68 -1.85
CA TYR A 23 -6.36 6.90 -2.97
C TYR A 23 -7.58 5.97 -2.93
N PHE A 24 -7.39 4.72 -2.52
CA PHE A 24 -8.49 3.75 -2.41
C PHE A 24 -9.42 4.08 -1.23
N ASN A 25 -8.86 4.41 -0.07
CA ASN A 25 -9.65 4.81 1.11
C ASN A 25 -10.44 6.09 0.85
N ASP A 26 -9.84 7.09 0.19
CA ASP A 26 -10.56 8.32 -0.16
C ASP A 26 -11.68 8.08 -1.19
N ALA A 27 -11.58 7.02 -2.00
CA ALA A 27 -12.55 6.69 -3.05
C ALA A 27 -13.66 5.72 -2.62
N VAL A 28 -13.44 4.86 -1.62
CA VAL A 28 -14.32 3.71 -1.33
C VAL A 28 -14.82 3.71 0.12
N ASP A 29 -13.92 3.49 1.08
CA ASP A 29 -14.26 3.00 2.43
C ASP A 29 -13.91 3.99 3.57
N GLY A 30 -13.18 5.08 3.27
CA GLY A 30 -12.74 6.05 4.25
C GLY A 30 -11.62 5.55 5.18
N TRP A 31 -11.04 6.46 5.96
CA TRP A 31 -9.91 6.14 6.84
C TRP A 31 -10.32 5.41 8.13
N GLU A 32 -11.58 5.53 8.57
CA GLU A 32 -12.08 4.87 9.78
C GLU A 32 -12.04 3.34 9.66
N GLU A 33 -12.39 2.78 8.51
CA GLU A 33 -12.36 1.33 8.29
C GLU A 33 -10.93 0.79 8.24
N TRP A 34 -10.00 1.54 7.65
CA TRP A 34 -8.58 1.21 7.68
C TRP A 34 -8.01 1.21 9.10
N GLU A 35 -8.38 2.20 9.92
CA GLU A 35 -7.96 2.29 11.31
C GLU A 35 -8.59 1.23 12.21
N SER A 36 -9.74 0.65 11.82
CA SER A 36 -10.34 -0.49 12.49
C SER A 36 -9.63 -1.82 12.15
N CYS A 37 -8.91 -1.89 11.04
CA CYS A 37 -8.28 -3.12 10.57
C CYS A 37 -7.11 -3.55 11.49
N PRO A 38 -6.95 -4.85 11.78
CA PRO A 38 -5.81 -5.36 12.54
C PRO A 38 -4.45 -5.03 11.89
N ALA A 39 -3.43 -4.76 12.70
CA ALA A 39 -2.10 -4.37 12.21
C ALA A 39 -1.48 -5.40 11.24
N TRP A 40 -1.65 -6.70 11.50
CA TRP A 40 -1.15 -7.77 10.62
C TRP A 40 -1.82 -7.73 9.24
N PHE A 41 -3.11 -7.40 9.18
CA PHE A 41 -3.87 -7.28 7.94
C PHE A 41 -3.40 -6.08 7.12
N ARG A 42 -3.09 -4.95 7.78
CA ARG A 42 -2.50 -3.77 7.13
C ARG A 42 -1.17 -4.07 6.47
N VAL A 43 -0.32 -4.90 7.09
CA VAL A 43 0.96 -5.34 6.50
C VAL A 43 0.72 -6.12 5.21
N PHE A 44 -0.23 -7.06 5.21
CA PHE A 44 -0.62 -7.78 3.98
C PHE A 44 -1.11 -6.82 2.91
N ILE A 45 -1.94 -5.84 3.27
CA ILE A 45 -2.43 -4.84 2.32
C ILE A 45 -1.29 -4.02 1.74
N VAL A 46 -0.34 -3.53 2.55
CA VAL A 46 0.83 -2.77 2.07
C VAL A 46 1.69 -3.61 1.11
N LEU A 47 1.76 -4.92 1.31
CA LEU A 47 2.50 -5.82 0.42
C LEU A 47 1.81 -6.03 -0.93
N ILE A 48 0.47 -6.04 -0.97
CA ILE A 48 -0.30 -6.35 -2.19
C ILE A 48 -0.92 -5.12 -2.86
N SER A 49 -0.99 -3.97 -2.18
CA SER A 49 -1.70 -2.78 -2.64
C SER A 49 -1.16 -2.22 -3.96
N PRO A 50 0.16 -2.22 -4.26
CA PRO A 50 0.64 -1.78 -5.56
C PRO A 50 0.14 -2.68 -6.70
N ILE A 51 0.04 -3.98 -6.46
CA ILE A 51 -0.43 -4.97 -7.44
C ILE A 51 -1.95 -4.82 -7.65
N GLY A 52 -2.71 -4.67 -6.57
CA GLY A 52 -4.16 -4.42 -6.62
C GLY A 52 -4.49 -3.08 -7.29
N PHE A 53 -3.72 -2.05 -7.01
CA PHE A 53 -3.90 -0.71 -7.58
C PHE A 53 -3.64 -0.68 -9.09
N ILE A 54 -2.60 -1.35 -9.60
CA ILE A 54 -2.37 -1.45 -11.06
C ILE A 54 -3.58 -2.08 -11.75
N ARG A 55 -4.17 -3.12 -11.17
CA ARG A 55 -5.37 -3.77 -11.71
C ARG A 55 -6.60 -2.87 -11.66
N TRP A 56 -6.72 -2.03 -10.63
CA TRP A 56 -7.81 -1.07 -10.49
C TRP A 56 -7.65 0.13 -11.44
N TRP A 57 -6.45 0.68 -11.58
CA TRP A 57 -6.12 1.84 -12.42
C TRP A 57 -6.30 1.60 -13.92
N VAL A 58 -6.06 0.36 -14.38
CA VAL A 58 -6.19 -0.01 -15.81
C VAL A 58 -7.66 -0.28 -16.20
N ARG A 59 -8.58 -0.31 -15.23
CA ARG A 59 -10.00 -0.60 -15.44
C ARG A 59 -10.81 0.68 -15.64
#